data_AF-A0A1C6SAH0-F1
#
_entry.id   AF-A0A1C6SAH0-F1
#
_cell.length_a   1.000
_cell.length_b   1.000
_cell.length_c   1.000
_cell.angle_alpha   90.00
_cell.angle_beta   90.00
_cell.angle_gamma   90.00
#
_symmetry.space_group_name_H-M   'P 1'
#
loop_
_entity.id
_entity.type
_entity.pdbx_description
1 polymer ?
#
loop_
_entity_poly.entity_id
_entity_poly.type
_entity_poly.pdbx_seq_one_letter_code
_entity_poly.pdbx_strand_id
1 'polypeptide(L)'
;MQAGEARLSIDCGSASTVAVLAWADGSSSTLSFDGLPYLPSAVYVADDGQVWTGRRAWQAAGEQPSGLIPSSRRPSDGDQTVGAARVESLALAAAPLRRVAVEAERVVGEPVRDVRLVVPAGWGPRRRTWMRQVAHRAGLAQPRLVEAPVAVAGHLLATGVQFPVGAFIVVCDVGAGAEVTVLRRGAAGFEVLATLADPAAGGTAVDLALTAALAGGRGVAGDGRGDWAMAEVVRTAKESLGTHPAVAVPLAGRAPVIADSAMLDQAAGPVVRRVAELVGETLAAAELGADDLAGIYCVGGSAHLPHLATVVAERTGIAPTVVVDPQLVAVRGAADAGAANAGPAEVVEVAVPPVRRAVAIAVPGFASLALIWQCLSTAEQHNTLSVHYWVQLNWGEFTMAAVFALLACLAAGTVLGSLIAARSPTPSTRTEGGKVSIGILAAVSLGLAIAGLYAVVTSEYFGLPVGPFLGWALWPLTPLTVLAVATAVVAARQWRTPPGGWSALLAAPSGSIIAAGLGMGLVQYSLTADRWPELVVWIDIAGRVGGLLVGVGIVMALVTPLMFRLVLCAPVGVISAAIVSMQASRILAISYAVAVAVWWAGRLWTQIIRPPTITPAATTPATTFPAAGGGG
;
A
#
# COMPACT_ATOMS: atom_id res chain seq x y z
N MET A 1 22.88 25.38 -1.88
CA MET A 1 24.22 25.05 -2.41
C MET A 1 25.01 26.33 -2.40
N GLN A 2 26.22 26.31 -1.85
CA GLN A 2 27.14 27.43 -1.99
C GLN A 2 27.63 27.52 -3.44
N ALA A 3 28.15 28.68 -3.85
CA ALA A 3 28.72 28.84 -5.19
C ALA A 3 29.89 27.87 -5.38
N GLY A 4 29.83 27.03 -6.42
CA GLY A 4 30.83 25.99 -6.72
C GLY A 4 30.49 24.58 -6.22
N GLU A 5 29.53 24.41 -5.31
CA GLU A 5 29.12 23.07 -4.87
C GLU A 5 28.29 22.37 -5.96
N ALA A 6 28.69 21.13 -6.30
CA ALA A 6 27.92 20.25 -7.17
C ALA A 6 27.00 19.32 -6.35
N ARG A 7 25.89 18.92 -6.96
CA ARG A 7 24.96 17.89 -6.46
C ARG A 7 25.00 16.71 -7.41
N LEU A 8 25.15 15.51 -6.86
CA LEU A 8 25.13 14.26 -7.60
C LEU A 8 23.81 13.54 -7.37
N SER A 9 23.03 13.38 -8.42
CA SER A 9 21.82 12.56 -8.41
C SER A 9 22.06 11.28 -9.18
N ILE A 10 21.64 10.15 -8.63
CA ILE A 10 21.88 8.82 -9.21
C ILE A 10 20.58 8.04 -9.21
N ASP A 11 20.21 7.48 -10.35
CA ASP A 11 19.22 6.42 -10.45
C ASP A 11 19.94 5.11 -10.76
N CYS A 12 19.95 4.20 -9.78
CA CYS A 12 20.53 2.88 -9.92
C CYS A 12 19.40 1.89 -10.26
N GLY A 13 19.09 1.78 -11.55
CA GLY A 13 18.11 0.86 -12.10
C GLY A 13 18.60 -0.59 -12.13
N SER A 14 17.71 -1.50 -12.56
CA SER A 14 18.06 -2.93 -12.68
C SER A 14 18.93 -3.23 -13.92
N ALA A 15 18.79 -2.44 -14.98
CA ALA A 15 19.50 -2.61 -16.25
C ALA A 15 20.57 -1.53 -16.46
N SER A 16 20.23 -0.28 -16.14
CA SER A 16 21.10 0.87 -16.31
C SER A 16 21.16 1.72 -15.02
N THR A 17 22.32 2.30 -14.79
CA THR A 17 22.60 3.30 -13.77
C THR A 17 22.87 4.63 -14.46
N VAL A 18 22.10 5.65 -14.11
CA VAL A 18 22.21 6.99 -14.69
C VAL A 18 22.58 7.95 -13.57
N ALA A 19 23.43 8.93 -13.88
CA ALA A 19 23.78 9.98 -12.94
C ALA A 19 23.80 11.35 -13.60
N VAL A 20 23.34 12.35 -12.85
CA VAL A 20 23.31 13.77 -13.25
C VAL A 20 24.01 14.59 -12.18
N LEU A 21 24.93 15.44 -12.62
CA LEU A 21 25.49 16.52 -11.83
C LEU A 21 24.68 17.79 -12.07
N ALA A 22 24.36 18.51 -11.00
CA ALA A 22 23.78 19.84 -11.06
C ALA A 22 24.59 20.82 -10.22
N TRP A 23 24.70 22.05 -10.68
CA TRP A 23 25.42 23.13 -10.00
C TRP A 23 24.47 24.23 -9.53
N ALA A 24 24.96 25.09 -8.63
CA ALA A 24 24.17 26.18 -8.06
C ALA A 24 23.72 27.24 -9.09
N ASP A 25 24.36 27.30 -10.25
CA ASP A 25 24.01 28.18 -11.37
C ASP A 25 22.82 27.68 -12.21
N GLY A 26 22.26 26.51 -11.85
CA GLY A 26 21.17 25.86 -12.57
C GLY A 26 21.62 25.03 -13.76
N SER A 27 22.93 24.98 -14.07
CA SER A 27 23.45 24.06 -15.07
C SER A 27 23.37 22.61 -14.55
N SER A 28 23.11 21.68 -15.48
CA SER A 28 23.17 20.25 -15.19
C SER A 28 23.82 19.50 -16.33
N SER A 29 24.51 18.40 -16.01
CA SER A 29 25.20 17.55 -16.97
C SER A 29 25.01 16.09 -16.60
N THR A 30 24.68 15.27 -17.59
CA THR A 30 24.56 13.81 -17.42
C THR A 30 25.95 13.20 -17.50
N LEU A 31 26.30 12.36 -16.53
CA LEU A 31 27.59 11.67 -16.54
C LEU A 31 27.65 10.64 -17.67
N SER A 32 28.78 10.61 -18.36
CA SER A 32 29.05 9.64 -19.42
C SER A 32 29.99 8.55 -18.92
N PHE A 33 29.70 7.30 -19.28
CA PHE A 33 30.48 6.12 -18.93
C PHE A 33 30.84 5.38 -20.20
N ASP A 34 32.14 5.28 -20.50
CA ASP A 34 32.64 4.58 -21.68
C ASP A 34 31.99 5.06 -23.00
N GLY A 35 31.65 6.36 -23.06
CA GLY A 35 31.00 7.02 -24.21
C GLY A 35 29.46 6.94 -24.22
N LEU A 36 28.83 6.32 -23.22
CA LEU A 36 27.37 6.20 -23.11
C LEU A 36 26.82 7.13 -22.01
N PRO A 37 25.61 7.69 -22.15
CA PRO A 37 24.98 8.54 -21.14
C PRO A 37 24.41 7.76 -19.93
N TYR A 38 24.78 6.48 -19.81
CA TYR A 38 24.40 5.59 -18.72
C TYR A 38 25.49 4.53 -18.53
N LEU A 39 25.53 3.95 -17.34
CA LEU A 39 26.38 2.81 -16.99
C LEU A 39 25.50 1.55 -16.94
N PRO A 40 25.80 0.48 -17.70
CA PRO A 40 25.14 -0.80 -17.49
C PRO A 40 25.27 -1.26 -16.03
N SER A 41 24.16 -1.63 -15.39
CA SER A 41 24.13 -2.04 -13.98
C SER A 41 24.66 -3.45 -13.74
N ALA A 42 24.92 -4.19 -14.82
CA ALA A 42 25.57 -5.49 -14.77
C ALA A 42 27.00 -5.37 -14.22
N VAL A 43 27.40 -6.38 -13.45
CA VAL A 43 28.75 -6.46 -12.86
C VAL A 43 29.39 -7.80 -13.19
N TYR A 44 30.70 -7.82 -13.37
CA TYR A 44 31.47 -9.03 -13.60
C TYR A 44 32.35 -9.32 -12.39
N VAL A 45 32.34 -10.55 -11.90
CA VAL A 45 33.22 -11.01 -10.83
C VAL A 45 34.36 -11.81 -11.46
N ALA A 46 35.58 -11.30 -11.33
CA ALA A 46 36.79 -12.00 -11.72
C ALA A 46 37.17 -13.10 -10.73
N ASP A 47 38.00 -14.05 -11.15
CA ASP A 47 38.43 -15.19 -10.32
C ASP A 47 39.21 -14.76 -9.06
N ASP A 48 39.82 -13.58 -9.09
CA ASP A 48 40.50 -12.95 -7.94
C ASP A 48 39.53 -12.25 -6.96
N GLY A 49 38.22 -12.29 -7.25
CA GLY A 49 37.17 -11.65 -6.46
C GLY A 49 36.95 -10.17 -6.76
N GLN A 50 37.67 -9.57 -7.72
CA GLN A 50 37.42 -8.20 -8.13
C GLN A 50 36.09 -8.06 -8.88
N VAL A 51 35.41 -6.94 -8.64
CA VAL A 51 34.14 -6.61 -9.30
C VAL A 51 34.36 -5.53 -10.36
N TRP A 52 34.10 -5.86 -11.62
CA TRP A 52 34.19 -4.94 -12.76
C TRP A 52 32.80 -4.48 -13.19
N THR A 53 32.71 -3.28 -13.77
CA THR A 53 31.48 -2.64 -14.25
C THR A 53 31.66 -2.09 -15.66
N GLY A 54 30.55 -1.68 -16.31
CA GLY A 54 30.60 -1.02 -17.61
C GLY A 54 31.12 -1.90 -18.74
N ARG A 55 31.74 -1.30 -19.76
CA ARG A 55 32.16 -2.03 -20.97
C ARG A 55 33.12 -3.18 -20.66
N ARG A 56 34.01 -3.00 -19.68
CA ARG A 56 34.97 -4.03 -19.26
C ARG A 56 34.28 -5.28 -18.71
N ALA A 57 33.19 -5.13 -17.97
CA ALA A 57 32.43 -6.26 -17.45
C ALA A 57 31.82 -7.10 -18.59
N TRP A 58 31.27 -6.43 -19.60
CA TRP A 58 30.68 -7.09 -20.77
C TRP A 58 31.72 -7.77 -21.66
N GLN A 59 32.90 -7.17 -21.84
CA GLN A 59 33.99 -7.79 -22.59
C GLN A 59 34.48 -9.07 -21.90
N ALA A 60 34.72 -9.03 -20.59
CA ALA A 60 35.15 -10.19 -19.82
C ALA A 60 34.10 -11.32 -19.85
N ALA A 61 32.83 -10.96 -19.81
CA ALA A 61 31.74 -11.92 -19.88
C ALA A 61 31.69 -12.67 -21.23
N GLY A 62 32.14 -12.04 -22.32
CA GLY A 62 32.26 -12.72 -23.63
C GLY A 62 33.24 -13.90 -23.63
N GLU A 63 34.28 -13.85 -22.79
CA GLU A 63 35.26 -14.93 -22.62
C GLU A 63 34.79 -15.97 -21.59
N GLN A 64 34.29 -15.50 -20.43
CA GLN A 64 33.84 -16.37 -19.33
C GLN A 64 32.46 -15.95 -18.79
N PRO A 65 31.36 -16.46 -19.39
CA PRO A 65 30.00 -16.02 -19.07
C PRO A 65 29.55 -16.20 -17.62
N SER A 66 30.16 -17.14 -16.89
CA SER A 66 29.78 -17.48 -15.52
C SER A 66 30.09 -16.40 -14.48
N GLY A 67 30.95 -15.43 -14.82
CA GLY A 67 31.34 -14.34 -13.93
C GLY A 67 30.36 -13.16 -13.93
N LEU A 68 29.44 -13.07 -14.90
CA LEU A 68 28.55 -11.92 -15.05
C LEU A 68 27.29 -12.04 -14.18
N ILE A 69 26.95 -10.95 -13.50
CA ILE A 69 25.71 -10.77 -12.75
C ILE A 69 24.91 -9.63 -13.42
N PRO A 70 23.78 -9.94 -14.08
CA PRO A 70 23.04 -8.96 -14.86
C PRO A 70 22.30 -7.91 -14.02
N SER A 71 21.88 -8.25 -12.79
CA SER A 71 21.25 -7.28 -11.88
C SER A 71 21.73 -7.49 -10.44
N SER A 72 22.46 -6.52 -9.90
CA SER A 72 22.96 -6.54 -8.51
C SER A 72 21.97 -5.92 -7.50
N ARG A 73 20.81 -5.43 -7.95
CA ARG A 73 19.80 -4.69 -7.16
C ARG A 73 18.86 -5.57 -6.32
N ARG A 74 19.35 -6.65 -5.71
CA ARG A 74 18.55 -7.50 -4.83
C ARG A 74 19.19 -7.57 -3.44
N PRO A 75 18.44 -7.28 -2.36
CA PRO A 75 18.89 -7.60 -1.03
C PRO A 75 18.99 -9.13 -0.94
N SER A 76 20.20 -9.65 -0.89
CA SER A 76 20.49 -11.04 -0.55
C SER A 76 21.18 -11.08 0.80
N ASP A 77 20.77 -12.03 1.62
CA ASP A 77 21.38 -12.27 2.92
C ASP A 77 22.64 -13.12 2.70
N GLY A 78 23.83 -12.50 2.84
CA GLY A 78 25.13 -13.18 2.80
C GLY A 78 25.96 -13.00 1.52
N ASP A 79 27.06 -13.74 1.45
CA ASP A 79 27.98 -13.77 0.31
C ASP A 79 27.39 -14.56 -0.86
N GLN A 80 27.55 -14.04 -2.07
CA GLN A 80 27.19 -14.72 -3.31
C GLN A 80 28.42 -15.43 -3.86
N THR A 81 28.26 -16.70 -4.22
CA THR A 81 29.33 -17.46 -4.91
C THR A 81 29.15 -17.28 -6.41
N VAL A 82 30.14 -16.69 -7.07
CA VAL A 82 30.15 -16.42 -8.51
C VAL A 82 31.42 -17.04 -9.08
N GLY A 83 31.27 -18.07 -9.91
CA GLY A 83 32.40 -18.93 -10.29
C GLY A 83 33.02 -19.59 -9.06
N ALA A 84 34.34 -19.41 -8.86
CA ALA A 84 35.08 -19.86 -7.69
C ALA A 84 35.15 -18.82 -6.56
N ALA A 85 34.75 -17.57 -6.82
CA ALA A 85 34.88 -16.47 -5.88
C ALA A 85 33.63 -16.32 -4.99
N ARG A 86 33.84 -15.96 -3.71
CA ARG A 86 32.78 -15.53 -2.80
C ARG A 86 32.85 -14.02 -2.65
N VAL A 87 31.77 -13.33 -3.02
CA VAL A 87 31.70 -11.87 -2.99
C VAL A 87 30.49 -11.41 -2.19
N GLU A 88 30.72 -10.42 -1.34
CA GLU A 88 29.68 -9.77 -0.56
C GLU A 88 28.62 -9.15 -1.49
N SER A 89 27.35 -9.48 -1.28
CA SER A 89 26.23 -8.95 -2.07
C SER A 89 26.18 -7.42 -2.09
N LEU A 90 26.56 -6.79 -0.98
CA LEU A 90 26.64 -5.34 -0.86
C LEU A 90 27.75 -4.75 -1.75
N ALA A 91 28.88 -5.44 -1.90
CA ALA A 91 29.98 -5.01 -2.74
C ALA A 91 29.60 -5.05 -4.24
N LEU A 92 28.85 -6.07 -4.65
CA LEU A 92 28.31 -6.19 -6.02
C LEU A 92 27.38 -5.02 -6.36
N ALA A 93 26.44 -4.70 -5.45
CA ALA A 93 25.53 -3.58 -5.63
C ALA A 93 26.23 -2.21 -5.55
N ALA A 94 27.34 -2.12 -4.81
CA ALA A 94 28.11 -0.89 -4.64
C ALA A 94 29.02 -0.58 -5.83
N ALA A 95 29.38 -1.57 -6.65
CA ALA A 95 30.33 -1.37 -7.74
C ALA A 95 29.86 -0.35 -8.79
N PRO A 96 28.60 -0.37 -9.29
CA PRO A 96 28.11 0.68 -10.19
C PRO A 96 28.13 2.07 -9.55
N LEU A 97 27.70 2.20 -8.29
CA LEU A 97 27.73 3.47 -7.56
C LEU A 97 29.15 3.99 -7.34
N ARG A 98 30.12 3.09 -7.13
CA ARG A 98 31.54 3.45 -6.99
C ARG A 98 32.08 4.02 -8.30
N ARG A 99 31.72 3.41 -9.44
CA ARG A 99 32.07 3.94 -10.77
C ARG A 99 31.46 5.33 -11.00
N VAL A 100 30.23 5.54 -10.58
CA VAL A 100 29.57 6.85 -10.62
C VAL A 100 30.28 7.87 -9.74
N ALA A 101 30.68 7.49 -8.52
CA ALA A 101 31.40 8.39 -7.61
C ALA A 101 32.75 8.85 -8.19
N VAL A 102 33.54 7.93 -8.74
CA VAL A 102 34.82 8.23 -9.38
C VAL A 102 34.64 9.16 -10.57
N GLU A 103 33.62 8.91 -11.40
CA GLU A 103 33.35 9.75 -12.58
C GLU A 103 32.84 11.15 -12.18
N ALA A 104 32.00 11.23 -11.14
CA ALA A 104 31.55 12.50 -10.58
C ALA A 104 32.72 13.32 -10.04
N GLU A 105 33.61 12.71 -9.25
CA GLU A 105 34.80 13.36 -8.72
C GLU A 105 35.75 13.80 -9.84
N ARG A 106 35.89 13.01 -10.92
CA ARG A 106 36.68 13.38 -12.10
C ARG A 106 36.15 14.64 -12.79
N VAL A 107 34.82 14.79 -12.88
CA VAL A 107 34.17 15.94 -13.54
C VAL A 107 34.17 17.18 -12.65
N VAL A 108 33.93 17.01 -11.34
CA VAL A 108 33.82 18.12 -10.38
C VAL A 108 35.20 18.56 -9.86
N GLY A 109 36.18 17.66 -9.82
CA GLY A 109 37.52 17.88 -9.28
C GLY A 109 37.67 17.58 -7.78
N GLU A 110 36.56 17.33 -7.08
CA GLU A 110 36.53 16.97 -5.66
C GLU A 110 35.34 16.04 -5.33
N PRO A 111 35.36 15.34 -4.17
CA PRO A 111 34.26 14.48 -3.75
C PRO A 111 32.95 15.24 -3.54
N VAL A 112 31.90 14.81 -4.23
CA VAL A 112 30.57 15.43 -4.14
C VAL A 112 29.87 15.09 -2.82
N ARG A 113 29.45 16.12 -2.07
CA ARG A 113 28.81 15.97 -0.74
C ARG A 113 27.29 15.84 -0.79
N ASP A 114 26.60 16.57 -1.67
CA ASP A 114 25.14 16.48 -1.84
C ASP A 114 24.83 15.32 -2.80
N VAL A 115 24.62 14.12 -2.24
CA VAL A 115 24.29 12.90 -3.00
C VAL A 115 22.82 12.56 -2.83
N ARG A 116 22.17 12.28 -3.95
CA ARG A 116 20.76 11.90 -4.01
C ARG A 116 20.57 10.61 -4.78
N LEU A 117 19.84 9.69 -4.17
CA LEU A 117 19.55 8.40 -4.78
C LEU A 117 18.06 8.28 -5.06
N VAL A 118 17.75 8.08 -6.33
CA VAL A 118 16.40 7.77 -6.79
C VAL A 118 16.05 6.34 -6.37
N VAL A 119 14.91 6.19 -5.70
CA VAL A 119 14.36 4.90 -5.27
C VAL A 119 12.90 4.78 -5.66
N PRO A 120 12.40 3.57 -5.96
CA PRO A 120 10.98 3.35 -6.22
C PRO A 120 10.13 3.71 -4.99
N ALA A 121 8.93 4.25 -5.20
CA ALA A 121 8.06 4.68 -4.10
C ALA A 121 7.57 3.47 -3.30
N GLY A 122 7.34 2.33 -3.96
CA GLY A 122 6.90 1.09 -3.33
C GLY A 122 7.95 0.43 -2.42
N TRP A 123 9.18 0.95 -2.36
CA TRP A 123 10.22 0.37 -1.51
C TRP A 123 9.97 0.60 -0.02
N GLY A 124 9.84 -0.50 0.73
CA GLY A 124 9.80 -0.46 2.19
C GLY A 124 11.15 -0.13 2.86
N PRO A 125 11.16 0.08 4.19
CA PRO A 125 12.34 0.53 4.93
C PRO A 125 13.59 -0.34 4.76
N ARG A 126 13.46 -1.68 4.70
CA ARG A 126 14.59 -2.61 4.52
C ARG A 126 15.38 -2.30 3.25
N ARG A 127 14.69 -2.12 2.12
CA ARG A 127 15.34 -1.83 0.82
C ARG A 127 15.97 -0.44 0.79
N ARG A 128 15.32 0.54 1.42
CA ARG A 128 15.85 1.90 1.55
C ARG A 128 17.11 1.95 2.41
N THR A 129 17.12 1.26 3.55
CA THR A 129 18.31 1.14 4.39
C THR A 129 19.42 0.39 3.68
N TRP A 130 19.10 -0.71 3.01
CA TRP A 130 20.04 -1.46 2.19
C TRP A 130 20.70 -0.57 1.12
N MET A 131 19.92 0.24 0.39
CA MET A 131 20.48 1.17 -0.60
C MET A 131 21.42 2.23 0.01
N ARG A 132 21.13 2.73 1.22
CA ARG A 132 22.07 3.61 1.93
C ARG A 132 23.37 2.90 2.31
N GLN A 133 23.30 1.63 2.70
CA GLN A 133 24.49 0.82 2.96
C GLN A 133 25.29 0.59 1.68
N VAL A 134 24.62 0.32 0.55
CA VAL A 134 25.25 0.19 -0.77
C VAL A 134 26.00 1.47 -1.14
N ALA A 135 25.38 2.64 -0.95
CA ALA A 135 26.00 3.94 -1.21
C ALA A 135 27.21 4.20 -0.31
N HIS A 136 27.09 3.92 0.98
CA HIS A 136 28.19 4.03 1.93
C HIS A 136 29.36 3.11 1.53
N ARG A 137 29.05 1.86 1.14
CA ARG A 137 30.03 0.89 0.66
C ARG A 137 30.72 1.33 -0.64
N ALA A 138 30.05 2.13 -1.45
CA ALA A 138 30.57 2.73 -2.68
C ALA A 138 31.46 3.96 -2.44
N GLY A 139 31.53 4.47 -1.20
CA GLY A 139 32.30 5.68 -0.86
C GLY A 139 31.54 6.99 -1.09
N LEU A 140 30.23 6.94 -1.34
CA LEU A 140 29.40 8.14 -1.47
C LEU A 140 29.12 8.75 -0.09
N ALA A 141 28.98 10.08 -0.04
CA ALA A 141 28.44 10.78 1.11
C ALA A 141 27.03 10.28 1.45
N GLN A 142 26.57 10.49 2.69
CA GLN A 142 25.29 9.98 3.17
C GLN A 142 24.14 10.45 2.25
N PRO A 143 23.51 9.55 1.48
CA PRO A 143 22.62 9.98 0.42
C PRO A 143 21.24 10.33 0.95
N ARG A 144 20.65 11.39 0.38
CA ARG A 144 19.21 11.63 0.51
C ARG A 144 18.48 10.74 -0.50
N LEU A 145 17.58 9.90 -0.01
CA LEU A 145 16.72 9.11 -0.89
C LEU A 145 15.59 9.99 -1.41
N VAL A 146 15.36 9.94 -2.72
CA VAL A 146 14.27 10.66 -3.40
C VAL A 146 13.41 9.63 -4.10
N GLU A 147 12.09 9.72 -3.93
CA GLU A 147 11.16 8.81 -4.59
C GLU A 147 11.05 9.16 -6.07
N ALA A 148 11.24 8.17 -6.94
CA ALA A 148 11.18 8.33 -8.38
C ALA A 148 9.92 9.09 -8.86
N PRO A 149 8.69 8.68 -8.50
CA PRO A 149 7.50 9.37 -9.01
C PRO A 149 7.39 10.81 -8.50
N VAL A 150 7.83 11.10 -7.27
CA VAL A 150 7.85 12.45 -6.71
C VAL A 150 8.89 13.33 -7.41
N ALA A 151 10.07 12.78 -7.72
CA ALA A 151 11.11 13.46 -8.50
C ALA A 151 10.61 13.81 -9.90
N VAL A 152 9.97 12.86 -10.59
CA VAL A 152 9.37 13.07 -11.92
C VAL A 152 8.34 14.19 -11.87
N ALA A 153 7.38 14.13 -10.94
CA ALA A 153 6.34 15.14 -10.81
C ALA A 153 6.92 16.53 -10.50
N GLY A 154 7.96 16.60 -9.67
CA GLY A 154 8.71 17.84 -9.40
C GLY A 154 9.41 18.39 -10.64
N HIS A 155 10.01 17.53 -11.46
CA HIS A 155 10.63 17.94 -12.72
C HIS A 155 9.61 18.47 -13.73
N LEU A 156 8.44 17.82 -13.83
CA LEU A 156 7.34 18.27 -14.68
C LEU A 156 6.85 19.68 -14.27
N LEU A 157 6.74 19.96 -12.97
CA LEU A 157 6.46 21.31 -12.47
C LEU A 157 7.56 22.30 -12.88
N ALA A 158 8.82 21.95 -12.68
CA ALA A 158 9.97 22.82 -12.98
C ALA A 158 10.10 23.14 -14.48
N THR A 159 9.65 22.22 -15.35
CA THR A 159 9.66 22.38 -16.81
C THR A 159 8.39 23.04 -17.36
N GLY A 160 7.47 23.48 -16.48
CA GLY A 160 6.34 24.33 -16.83
C GLY A 160 4.97 23.66 -16.85
N VAL A 161 4.88 22.34 -16.58
CA VAL A 161 3.59 21.65 -16.45
C VAL A 161 2.89 22.14 -15.18
N GLN A 162 1.67 22.66 -15.30
CA GLN A 162 0.94 23.22 -14.18
C GLN A 162 0.06 22.16 -13.50
N PHE A 163 0.28 21.96 -12.20
CA PHE A 163 -0.59 21.14 -11.36
C PHE A 163 -1.15 21.98 -10.21
N PRO A 164 -2.47 22.26 -10.18
CA PRO A 164 -3.06 23.00 -9.07
C PRO A 164 -2.96 22.20 -7.77
N VAL A 165 -2.89 22.89 -6.64
CA VAL A 165 -2.93 22.23 -5.32
C VAL A 165 -4.25 21.46 -5.20
N GLY A 166 -4.16 20.20 -4.79
CA GLY A 166 -5.26 19.25 -4.75
C GLY A 166 -5.34 18.33 -5.97
N ALA A 167 -4.65 18.63 -7.08
CA ALA A 167 -4.68 17.80 -8.28
C ALA A 167 -4.09 16.40 -8.04
N PHE A 168 -4.67 15.42 -8.71
CA PHE A 168 -4.17 14.04 -8.72
C PHE A 168 -3.50 13.73 -10.06
N ILE A 169 -2.34 13.09 -10.02
CA ILE A 169 -1.64 12.62 -11.22
C ILE A 169 -1.18 11.19 -11.04
N VAL A 170 -1.03 10.48 -12.14
CA VAL A 170 -0.43 9.14 -12.15
C VAL A 170 0.96 9.23 -12.77
N VAL A 171 1.96 8.67 -12.11
CA VAL A 171 3.26 8.38 -12.71
C VAL A 171 3.36 6.88 -12.93
N CYS A 172 3.54 6.48 -14.18
CA CYS A 172 3.66 5.11 -14.63
C CYS A 172 5.10 4.86 -15.08
N ASP A 173 5.92 4.28 -14.21
CA ASP A 173 7.31 3.90 -14.50
C ASP A 173 7.34 2.51 -15.11
N VAL A 174 7.64 2.44 -16.42
CA VAL A 174 7.80 1.21 -17.18
C VAL A 174 9.29 1.03 -17.50
N GLY A 175 10.00 0.42 -16.57
CA GLY A 175 11.41 0.04 -16.70
C GLY A 175 11.56 -1.46 -16.95
N ALA A 176 12.47 -2.12 -16.21
CA ALA A 176 12.65 -3.57 -16.26
C ALA A 176 11.39 -4.34 -15.80
N GLY A 177 10.61 -3.75 -14.90
CA GLY A 177 9.23 -4.08 -14.55
C GLY A 177 8.39 -2.79 -14.57
N ALA A 178 7.15 -2.83 -14.11
CA ALA A 178 6.31 -1.63 -14.00
C ALA A 178 6.04 -1.27 -12.54
N GLU A 179 6.05 0.02 -12.24
CA GLU A 179 5.56 0.61 -11.00
C GLU A 179 4.61 1.77 -11.37
N VAL A 180 3.41 1.77 -10.81
CA VAL A 180 2.44 2.84 -10.99
C VAL A 180 2.18 3.48 -9.64
N THR A 181 2.29 4.80 -9.60
CA THR A 181 2.09 5.61 -8.40
C THR A 181 1.07 6.71 -8.65
N VAL A 182 0.09 6.83 -7.77
CA VAL A 182 -0.84 7.95 -7.74
C VAL A 182 -0.32 9.00 -6.77
N LEU A 183 -0.17 10.23 -7.24
CA LEU A 183 0.30 11.37 -6.47
C LEU A 183 -0.79 12.42 -6.32
N ARG A 184 -0.80 13.12 -5.18
CA ARG A 184 -1.56 14.34 -4.96
C ARG A 184 -0.62 15.53 -4.86
N ARG A 185 -0.94 16.63 -5.54
CA ARG A 185 -0.25 17.91 -5.36
C ARG A 185 -0.69 18.54 -4.03
N GLY A 186 0.19 18.57 -3.03
CA GLY A 186 0.03 19.38 -1.83
C GLY A 186 0.58 20.80 -2.01
N ALA A 187 0.50 21.64 -0.98
CA ALA A 187 1.05 23.00 -1.03
C ALA A 187 2.59 22.99 -1.20
N ALA A 188 3.28 22.16 -0.41
CA ALA A 188 4.75 22.11 -0.35
C ALA A 188 5.39 21.05 -1.28
N GLY A 189 4.62 20.13 -1.85
CA GLY A 189 5.18 19.03 -2.66
C GLY A 189 4.14 18.09 -3.25
N PHE A 190 4.56 16.90 -3.62
CA PHE A 190 3.67 15.80 -4.00
C PHE A 190 3.64 14.74 -2.89
N GLU A 191 2.45 14.20 -2.65
CA GLU A 191 2.20 13.14 -1.70
C GLU A 191 1.82 11.85 -2.43
N VAL A 192 2.40 10.72 -2.03
CA VAL A 192 2.07 9.40 -2.57
C VAL A 192 0.79 8.88 -1.91
N LEU A 193 -0.24 8.60 -2.71
CA LEU A 193 -1.50 8.02 -2.23
C LEU A 193 -1.50 6.49 -2.29
N ALA A 194 -1.10 5.96 -3.45
CA ALA A 194 -1.03 4.53 -3.70
C ALA A 194 0.14 4.23 -4.63
N THR A 195 0.73 3.05 -4.48
CA THR A 195 1.75 2.54 -5.39
C THR A 195 1.58 1.04 -5.52
N LEU A 196 1.47 0.56 -6.76
CA LEU A 196 1.50 -0.86 -7.08
C LEU A 196 2.63 -1.12 -8.08
N ALA A 197 3.26 -2.27 -7.98
CA ALA A 197 4.35 -2.66 -8.85
C ALA A 197 4.20 -4.11 -9.29
N ASP A 198 4.56 -4.38 -10.54
CA ASP A 198 4.60 -5.70 -11.13
C ASP A 198 5.97 -5.93 -11.79
N PRO A 199 6.86 -6.73 -11.15
CA PRO A 199 8.17 -7.04 -11.69
C PRO A 199 8.14 -7.81 -13.02
N ALA A 200 7.01 -8.45 -13.36
CA ALA A 200 6.83 -9.21 -14.59
C ALA A 200 6.20 -8.37 -15.71
N ALA A 201 5.80 -7.13 -15.45
CA ALA A 201 5.19 -6.24 -16.44
C ALA A 201 6.17 -5.13 -16.86
N GLY A 202 7.22 -5.46 -17.60
CA GLY A 202 8.15 -4.44 -18.12
C GLY A 202 9.09 -4.98 -19.18
N GLY A 203 10.15 -4.22 -19.46
CA GLY A 203 11.09 -4.51 -20.54
C GLY A 203 11.70 -5.91 -20.49
N THR A 204 11.95 -6.45 -19.29
CA THR A 204 12.54 -7.79 -19.12
C THR A 204 11.61 -8.89 -19.63
N ALA A 205 10.30 -8.72 -19.46
CA ALA A 205 9.32 -9.69 -19.95
C ALA A 205 9.17 -9.62 -21.47
N VAL A 206 9.30 -8.42 -22.05
CA VAL A 206 9.36 -8.25 -23.51
C VAL A 206 10.62 -8.90 -24.08
N ASP A 207 11.77 -8.71 -23.44
CA ASP A 207 13.04 -9.33 -23.85
C ASP A 207 12.92 -10.86 -23.84
N LEU A 208 12.31 -11.44 -22.80
CA LEU A 208 12.09 -12.88 -22.70
C LEU A 208 11.13 -13.39 -23.80
N ALA A 209 10.02 -12.68 -24.04
CA ALA A 209 9.05 -13.05 -25.07
C ALA A 209 9.66 -12.97 -26.48
N LEU A 210 10.45 -11.93 -26.75
CA LEU A 210 11.13 -11.74 -28.03
C LEU A 210 12.22 -12.81 -28.23
N THR A 211 12.96 -13.16 -27.17
CA THR A 211 13.92 -14.27 -27.20
C THR A 211 13.24 -15.59 -27.58
N ALA A 212 12.09 -15.90 -26.97
CA ALA A 212 11.33 -17.11 -27.26
C ALA A 212 10.80 -17.14 -28.71
N ALA A 213 10.36 -15.98 -29.22
CA ALA A 213 9.90 -15.84 -30.61
C ALA A 213 11.05 -16.07 -31.61
N LEU A 214 12.22 -15.46 -31.38
CA LEU A 214 13.40 -15.60 -32.23
C LEU A 214 13.99 -17.02 -32.21
N ALA A 215 13.87 -17.73 -31.09
CA ALA A 215 14.30 -19.13 -30.96
C ALA A 215 13.36 -20.12 -31.65
N GLY A 216 12.18 -19.67 -32.15
CA GLY A 216 11.19 -20.51 -32.80
C GLY A 216 10.47 -21.47 -31.84
N GLY A 217 10.28 -21.08 -30.57
CA GLY A 217 9.59 -21.88 -29.55
C GLY A 217 10.33 -23.13 -29.08
N ARG A 218 11.51 -23.45 -29.65
CA ARG A 218 12.42 -24.46 -29.10
C ARG A 218 13.13 -23.84 -27.92
N GLY A 219 12.82 -24.34 -26.72
CA GLY A 219 13.38 -23.82 -25.48
C GLY A 219 14.89 -23.63 -25.60
N VAL A 220 15.38 -22.45 -25.20
CA VAL A 220 16.80 -22.21 -24.94
C VAL A 220 17.13 -22.96 -23.64
N ALA A 221 17.04 -24.29 -23.68
CA ALA A 221 17.46 -25.17 -22.61
C ALA A 221 18.99 -25.25 -22.68
N GLY A 222 19.64 -24.25 -22.11
CA GLY A 222 21.08 -24.17 -21.94
C GLY A 222 21.40 -23.60 -20.56
N ASP A 223 21.31 -24.46 -19.55
CA ASP A 223 22.05 -24.40 -18.29
C ASP A 223 22.10 -23.07 -17.52
N GLY A 224 21.14 -22.13 -17.65
CA GLY A 224 20.96 -20.96 -16.78
C GLY A 224 22.14 -19.98 -16.61
N ARG A 225 23.33 -20.26 -17.18
CA ARG A 225 24.60 -19.54 -16.98
C ARG A 225 25.14 -18.92 -18.27
N GLY A 226 24.44 -19.06 -19.40
CA GLY A 226 24.81 -18.48 -20.70
C GLY A 226 23.76 -17.58 -21.36
N ASP A 227 22.60 -17.36 -20.72
CA ASP A 227 21.43 -16.72 -21.35
C ASP A 227 21.48 -15.18 -21.33
N TRP A 228 22.40 -14.57 -20.59
CA TRP A 228 22.52 -13.12 -20.49
C TRP A 228 23.04 -12.47 -21.78
N ALA A 229 23.92 -13.16 -22.54
CA ALA A 229 24.48 -12.63 -23.78
C ALA A 229 23.38 -12.55 -24.85
N MET A 230 22.52 -13.57 -24.89
CA MET A 230 21.32 -13.57 -25.71
C MET A 230 20.36 -12.47 -25.25
N ALA A 231 20.09 -12.38 -23.94
CA ALA A 231 19.21 -11.34 -23.40
C ALA A 231 19.67 -9.92 -23.75
N GLU A 232 20.98 -9.66 -23.75
CA GLU A 232 21.56 -8.37 -24.14
C GLU A 232 21.44 -8.08 -25.64
N VAL A 233 21.69 -9.08 -26.48
CA VAL A 233 21.50 -8.99 -27.93
C VAL A 233 20.03 -8.70 -28.25
N VAL A 234 19.11 -9.41 -27.59
CA VAL A 234 17.67 -9.22 -27.76
C VAL A 234 17.21 -7.87 -27.21
N ARG A 235 17.74 -7.42 -26.08
CA ARG A 235 17.47 -6.08 -25.53
C ARG A 235 17.90 -4.98 -26.52
N THR A 236 19.10 -5.11 -27.08
CA THR A 236 19.61 -4.17 -28.11
C THR A 236 18.73 -4.19 -29.35
N ALA A 237 18.27 -5.38 -29.78
CA ALA A 237 17.35 -5.51 -30.89
C ALA A 237 15.99 -4.85 -30.60
N LYS A 238 15.40 -5.08 -29.42
CA LYS A 238 14.16 -4.43 -28.96
C LYS A 238 14.30 -2.91 -28.99
N GLU A 239 15.37 -2.35 -28.43
CA GLU A 239 15.62 -0.91 -28.42
C GLU A 239 15.76 -0.35 -29.84
N SER A 240 16.48 -1.08 -30.72
CA SER A 240 16.65 -0.71 -32.13
C SER A 240 15.33 -0.76 -32.91
N LEU A 241 14.46 -1.74 -32.64
CA LEU A 241 13.14 -1.88 -33.24
C LEU A 241 12.17 -0.75 -32.86
N GLY A 242 12.46 -0.01 -31.79
CA GLY A 242 11.72 1.22 -31.46
C GLY A 242 11.94 2.35 -32.48
N THR A 243 12.99 2.28 -33.30
CA THR A 243 13.33 3.30 -34.31
C THR A 243 13.49 2.75 -35.73
N HIS A 244 13.73 1.45 -35.87
CA HIS A 244 13.94 0.76 -37.14
C HIS A 244 12.86 -0.31 -37.36
N PRO A 245 12.36 -0.49 -38.60
CA PRO A 245 11.28 -1.45 -38.87
C PRO A 245 11.73 -2.92 -38.72
N ALA A 246 13.02 -3.20 -38.89
CA ALA A 246 13.60 -4.52 -38.77
C ALA A 246 15.08 -4.44 -38.38
N VAL A 247 15.55 -5.45 -37.63
CA VAL A 247 16.92 -5.56 -37.13
C VAL A 247 17.40 -7.00 -37.27
N ALA A 248 18.62 -7.20 -37.78
CA ALA A 248 19.24 -8.52 -37.82
C ALA A 248 19.79 -8.88 -36.43
N VAL A 249 19.24 -9.94 -35.83
CA VAL A 249 19.62 -10.42 -34.50
C VAL A 249 20.55 -11.63 -34.65
N PRO A 250 21.84 -11.50 -34.25
CA PRO A 250 22.75 -12.64 -34.28
C PRO A 250 22.37 -13.67 -33.21
N LEU A 251 22.13 -14.92 -33.61
CA LEU A 251 21.86 -16.02 -32.69
C LEU A 251 23.07 -16.96 -32.62
N ALA A 252 23.45 -17.38 -31.41
CA ALA A 252 24.61 -18.26 -31.22
C ALA A 252 24.46 -19.57 -32.02
N GLY A 253 25.45 -19.88 -32.86
CA GLY A 253 25.48 -21.10 -33.66
C GLY A 253 24.44 -21.19 -34.78
N ARG A 254 23.80 -20.07 -35.17
CA ARG A 254 22.80 -20.00 -36.24
C ARG A 254 23.01 -18.77 -37.13
N ALA A 255 22.37 -18.77 -38.30
CA ALA A 255 22.30 -17.57 -39.13
C ALA A 255 21.52 -16.47 -38.38
N PRO A 256 21.89 -15.19 -38.55
CA PRO A 256 21.12 -14.08 -37.98
C PRO A 256 19.65 -14.13 -38.40
N VAL A 257 18.75 -13.89 -37.45
CA VAL A 257 17.31 -13.85 -37.68
C VAL A 257 16.88 -12.39 -37.75
N ILE A 258 16.02 -12.06 -38.71
CA ILE A 258 15.45 -10.70 -38.80
C ILE A 258 14.30 -10.62 -37.80
N ALA A 259 14.46 -9.77 -36.79
CA ALA A 259 13.35 -9.33 -35.94
C ALA A 259 12.70 -8.11 -36.59
N ASP A 260 11.37 -8.04 -36.61
CA ASP A 260 10.60 -6.91 -37.13
C ASP A 260 9.71 -6.28 -36.06
N SER A 261 9.10 -5.14 -36.40
CA SER A 261 8.19 -4.43 -35.49
C SER A 261 6.98 -5.28 -35.09
N ALA A 262 6.49 -6.14 -35.98
CA ALA A 262 5.34 -7.02 -35.69
C ALA A 262 5.68 -8.06 -34.61
N MET A 263 6.91 -8.60 -34.60
CA MET A 263 7.38 -9.46 -33.52
C MET A 263 7.47 -8.71 -32.19
N LEU A 264 7.91 -7.45 -32.21
CA LEU A 264 7.94 -6.60 -31.01
C LEU A 264 6.52 -6.32 -30.50
N ASP A 265 5.57 -5.98 -31.38
CA ASP A 265 4.18 -5.72 -31.01
C ASP A 265 3.54 -6.95 -30.34
N GLN A 266 3.77 -8.13 -30.91
CA GLN A 266 3.29 -9.40 -30.32
C GLN A 266 3.92 -9.68 -28.95
N ALA A 267 5.23 -9.44 -28.80
CA ALA A 267 5.94 -9.63 -27.53
C ALA A 267 5.52 -8.61 -26.46
N ALA A 268 5.26 -7.36 -26.85
CA ALA A 268 4.89 -6.27 -25.95
C ALA A 268 3.41 -6.31 -25.53
N GLY A 269 2.51 -6.83 -26.37
CA GLY A 269 1.07 -6.81 -26.15
C GLY A 269 0.59 -7.29 -24.76
N PRO A 270 1.05 -8.45 -24.25
CA PRO A 270 0.70 -8.90 -22.89
C PRO A 270 1.21 -7.97 -21.79
N VAL A 271 2.43 -7.44 -21.94
CA VAL A 271 3.06 -6.54 -20.97
C VAL A 271 2.31 -5.21 -20.90
N VAL A 272 2.03 -4.62 -22.06
CA VAL A 272 1.29 -3.35 -22.18
C VAL A 272 -0.11 -3.45 -21.58
N ARG A 273 -0.85 -4.54 -21.84
CA ARG A 273 -2.16 -4.77 -21.20
C ARG A 273 -2.05 -4.87 -19.69
N ARG A 274 -1.03 -5.56 -19.16
CA ARG A 274 -0.82 -5.66 -17.72
C ARG A 274 -0.48 -4.32 -17.10
N VAL A 275 0.32 -3.47 -17.77
CA VAL A 275 0.59 -2.10 -17.31
C VAL A 275 -0.71 -1.28 -17.24
N ALA A 276 -1.57 -1.35 -18.26
CA ALA A 276 -2.86 -0.65 -18.24
C ALA A 276 -3.81 -1.14 -17.12
N GLU A 277 -3.84 -2.46 -16.85
CA GLU A 277 -4.54 -3.01 -15.69
C GLU A 277 -3.97 -2.48 -14.37
N LEU A 278 -2.64 -2.45 -14.24
CA LEU A 278 -1.96 -1.95 -13.05
C LEU A 278 -2.30 -0.47 -12.77
N VAL A 279 -2.45 0.34 -13.82
CA VAL A 279 -2.93 1.72 -13.68
C VAL A 279 -4.33 1.76 -13.07
N GLY A 280 -5.28 0.98 -13.61
CA GLY A 280 -6.63 0.89 -13.06
C GLY A 280 -6.67 0.36 -11.62
N GLU A 281 -5.88 -0.67 -11.30
CA GLU A 281 -5.74 -1.23 -9.95
C GLU A 281 -5.20 -0.19 -8.96
N THR A 282 -4.22 0.63 -9.39
CA THR A 282 -3.60 1.65 -8.52
C THR A 282 -4.55 2.81 -8.26
N LEU A 283 -5.35 3.21 -9.25
CA LEU A 283 -6.40 4.20 -9.08
C LEU A 283 -7.48 3.74 -8.10
N ALA A 284 -7.94 2.49 -8.25
CA ALA A 284 -8.87 1.88 -7.31
C ALA A 284 -8.28 1.82 -5.89
N ALA A 285 -6.99 1.51 -5.75
CA ALA A 285 -6.29 1.50 -4.46
C ALA A 285 -6.15 2.90 -3.83
N ALA A 286 -6.12 3.96 -4.66
CA ALA A 286 -6.16 5.35 -4.22
C ALA A 286 -7.58 5.88 -3.96
N GLU A 287 -8.62 5.05 -4.18
CA GLU A 287 -10.04 5.43 -4.12
C GLU A 287 -10.39 6.60 -5.08
N LEU A 288 -9.78 6.62 -6.28
CA LEU A 288 -9.99 7.65 -7.31
C LEU A 288 -10.51 7.05 -8.62
N GLY A 289 -11.30 7.84 -9.35
CA GLY A 289 -11.71 7.58 -10.74
C GLY A 289 -10.75 8.22 -11.75
N ALA A 290 -10.98 7.93 -13.03
CA ALA A 290 -10.22 8.58 -14.11
C ALA A 290 -10.50 10.10 -14.16
N ASP A 291 -11.76 10.50 -13.96
CA ASP A 291 -12.20 11.90 -14.03
C ASP A 291 -11.56 12.80 -12.95
N ASP A 292 -11.00 12.21 -11.89
CA ASP A 292 -10.30 12.93 -10.82
C ASP A 292 -8.85 13.31 -11.20
N LEU A 293 -8.31 12.75 -12.29
CA LEU A 293 -6.91 12.90 -12.66
C LEU A 293 -6.68 14.12 -13.56
N ALA A 294 -5.63 14.88 -13.24
CA ALA A 294 -5.09 15.90 -14.12
C ALA A 294 -4.25 15.32 -15.27
N GLY A 295 -3.74 14.09 -15.12
CA GLY A 295 -2.99 13.42 -16.19
C GLY A 295 -2.28 12.14 -15.75
N ILE A 296 -1.86 11.36 -16.75
CA ILE A 296 -1.05 10.15 -16.59
C ILE A 296 0.30 10.40 -17.30
N TYR A 297 1.41 10.17 -16.62
CA TYR A 297 2.76 10.41 -17.12
C TYR A 297 3.56 9.11 -17.14
N CYS A 298 3.98 8.67 -18.31
CA CYS A 298 4.78 7.46 -18.51
C CYS A 298 6.28 7.80 -18.52
N VAL A 299 7.05 7.08 -17.69
CA VAL A 299 8.50 7.19 -17.54
C VAL A 299 9.15 5.81 -17.58
N GLY A 300 10.48 5.75 -17.55
CA GLY A 300 11.24 4.50 -17.63
C GLY A 300 11.67 4.13 -19.05
N GLY A 301 12.73 3.32 -19.18
CA GLY A 301 13.34 2.99 -20.47
C GLY A 301 12.45 2.16 -21.41
N SER A 302 11.36 1.58 -20.91
CA SER A 302 10.36 0.84 -21.70
C SER A 302 9.02 1.61 -21.83
N ALA A 303 9.00 2.91 -21.51
CA ALA A 303 7.83 3.77 -21.75
C ALA A 303 7.50 3.97 -23.25
N HIS A 304 8.46 3.67 -24.14
CA HIS A 304 8.28 3.74 -25.60
C HIS A 304 7.78 2.43 -26.22
N LEU A 305 7.38 1.44 -25.41
CA LEU A 305 6.80 0.21 -25.95
C LEU A 305 5.59 0.52 -26.84
N PRO A 306 5.46 -0.18 -27.97
CA PRO A 306 4.39 0.07 -28.93
C PRO A 306 3.02 -0.14 -28.27
N HIS A 307 2.05 0.66 -28.68
CA HIS A 307 0.67 0.65 -28.19
C HIS A 307 0.49 0.94 -26.69
N LEU A 308 1.55 1.20 -25.90
CA LEU A 308 1.42 1.48 -24.47
C LEU A 308 0.44 2.62 -24.20
N ALA A 309 0.63 3.75 -24.88
CA ALA A 309 -0.22 4.92 -24.68
C ALA A 309 -1.68 4.64 -25.09
N THR A 310 -1.88 3.93 -26.20
CA THR A 310 -3.21 3.57 -26.71
C THR A 310 -3.96 2.68 -25.73
N VAL A 311 -3.34 1.60 -25.26
CA VAL A 311 -4.01 0.62 -24.37
C VAL A 311 -4.28 1.20 -23.00
N VAL A 312 -3.37 2.05 -22.48
CA VAL A 312 -3.62 2.79 -21.23
C VAL A 312 -4.80 3.75 -21.42
N ALA A 313 -4.86 4.48 -22.54
CA ALA A 313 -5.97 5.39 -22.83
C ALA A 313 -7.31 4.67 -23.00
N GLU A 314 -7.33 3.53 -23.69
CA GLU A 314 -8.54 2.68 -23.81
C GLU A 314 -9.05 2.19 -22.45
N ARG A 315 -8.13 1.93 -21.51
CA ARG A 315 -8.48 1.42 -20.19
C ARG A 315 -8.92 2.51 -19.22
N THR A 316 -8.30 3.68 -19.26
CA THR A 316 -8.52 4.75 -18.28
C THR A 316 -9.37 5.90 -18.82
N GLY A 317 -9.54 6.01 -20.14
CA GLY A 317 -10.15 7.18 -20.78
C GLY A 317 -9.22 8.40 -20.88
N ILE A 318 -7.99 8.32 -20.37
CA ILE A 318 -7.02 9.42 -20.38
C ILE A 318 -5.80 9.04 -21.20
N ALA A 319 -5.48 9.86 -22.19
CA ALA A 319 -4.26 9.72 -22.98
C ALA A 319 -3.02 9.98 -22.09
N PRO A 320 -2.15 8.97 -21.87
CA PRO A 320 -0.94 9.18 -21.10
C PRO A 320 0.10 9.97 -21.90
N THR A 321 0.85 10.80 -21.21
CA THR A 321 1.98 11.55 -21.76
C THR A 321 3.27 10.79 -21.50
N VAL A 322 3.97 10.38 -22.55
CA VAL A 322 5.35 9.87 -22.41
C VAL A 322 6.27 11.06 -22.19
N VAL A 323 6.97 11.09 -21.07
CA VAL A 323 7.83 12.22 -20.71
C VAL A 323 9.08 12.25 -21.60
N VAL A 324 9.58 13.44 -21.91
CA VAL A 324 10.85 13.62 -22.65
C VAL A 324 12.00 13.00 -21.87
N ASP A 325 12.83 12.21 -22.56
CA ASP A 325 13.90 11.39 -21.96
C ASP A 325 13.39 10.58 -20.74
N PRO A 326 12.45 9.63 -20.94
CA PRO A 326 11.73 8.99 -19.83
C PRO A 326 12.65 8.20 -18.89
N GLN A 327 13.85 7.83 -19.35
CA GLN A 327 14.89 7.18 -18.53
C GLN A 327 15.75 8.14 -17.69
N LEU A 328 15.75 9.45 -18.00
CA LEU A 328 16.56 10.47 -17.30
C LEU A 328 15.72 11.35 -16.37
N VAL A 329 14.41 11.46 -16.59
CA VAL A 329 13.56 12.42 -15.88
C VAL A 329 13.57 12.23 -14.36
N ALA A 330 13.59 11.00 -13.85
CA ALA A 330 13.60 10.77 -12.41
C ALA A 330 14.90 11.28 -11.76
N VAL A 331 16.05 11.06 -12.41
CA VAL A 331 17.36 11.53 -11.90
C VAL A 331 17.53 13.04 -12.08
N ARG A 332 17.01 13.62 -13.17
CA ARG A 332 16.95 15.08 -13.38
C ARG A 332 16.07 15.75 -12.32
N GLY A 333 14.87 15.22 -12.07
CA GLY A 333 14.00 15.71 -11.01
C GLY A 333 14.61 15.59 -9.62
N ALA A 334 15.38 14.52 -9.36
CA ALA A 334 16.14 14.39 -8.14
C ALA A 334 17.29 15.42 -8.06
N ALA A 335 17.84 15.89 -9.17
CA ALA A 335 18.81 16.98 -9.20
C ALA A 335 18.13 18.33 -8.89
N ASP A 336 16.91 18.55 -9.40
CA ASP A 336 16.17 19.81 -9.22
C ASP A 336 15.56 19.97 -7.81
N ALA A 337 15.23 18.86 -7.15
CA ALA A 337 14.59 18.90 -5.83
C ALA A 337 15.37 19.82 -4.86
N GLY A 338 14.73 20.75 -4.15
CA GLY A 338 15.46 21.62 -3.21
C GLY A 338 16.36 22.71 -3.84
N ALA A 339 16.27 23.01 -5.14
CA ALA A 339 16.56 24.36 -5.62
C ALA A 339 15.47 25.37 -5.14
N ALA A 340 14.24 24.89 -4.90
CA ALA A 340 13.11 25.69 -4.44
C ALA A 340 12.80 25.58 -2.92
N ASN A 341 13.40 24.62 -2.19
CA ASN A 341 13.02 24.31 -0.79
C ASN A 341 14.17 24.56 0.19
N ALA A 342 14.67 25.80 0.24
CA ALA A 342 15.55 26.30 1.30
C ALA A 342 14.75 26.97 2.45
N GLY A 343 13.54 26.49 2.73
CA GLY A 343 12.82 26.81 3.97
C GLY A 343 13.12 25.76 5.05
N PRO A 344 13.17 26.13 6.34
CA PRO A 344 13.29 25.16 7.42
C PRO A 344 12.15 24.13 7.30
N ALA A 345 12.45 22.88 7.67
CA ALA A 345 11.48 21.78 7.66
C ALA A 345 10.22 22.20 8.42
N GLU A 346 9.23 22.67 7.67
CA GLU A 346 7.95 23.04 8.21
C GLU A 346 7.34 21.75 8.74
N VAL A 347 6.91 21.83 10.00
CA VAL A 347 6.31 20.73 10.75
C VAL A 347 5.29 20.07 9.85
N VAL A 348 5.52 18.80 9.51
CA VAL A 348 4.55 17.97 8.79
C VAL A 348 3.28 17.99 9.63
N GLU A 349 2.32 18.80 9.20
CA GLU A 349 0.99 18.83 9.75
C GLU A 349 0.44 17.41 9.61
N VAL A 350 0.06 16.82 10.74
CA VAL A 350 -0.45 15.45 10.78
C VAL A 350 -1.59 15.37 9.78
N ALA A 351 -1.38 14.60 8.71
CA ALA A 351 -2.38 14.38 7.67
C ALA A 351 -3.72 14.05 8.33
N VAL A 352 -4.71 14.92 8.08
CA VAL A 352 -6.09 14.68 8.46
C VAL A 352 -6.43 13.27 7.95
N PRO A 353 -6.88 12.34 8.81
CA PRO A 353 -7.22 11.00 8.34
C PRO A 353 -8.22 11.14 7.20
N PRO A 354 -8.11 10.34 6.11
CA PRO A 354 -9.14 10.32 5.08
C PRO A 354 -10.49 10.19 5.78
N VAL A 355 -11.49 10.99 5.37
CA VAL A 355 -12.76 11.21 6.10
C VAL A 355 -13.34 9.89 6.64
N ARG A 356 -13.22 8.82 5.87
CA ARG A 356 -13.63 7.46 6.24
C ARG A 356 -12.96 6.90 7.51
N ARG A 357 -11.66 7.14 7.73
CA ARG A 357 -10.94 6.74 8.96
C ARG A 357 -11.37 7.57 10.16
N ALA A 358 -11.58 8.87 9.99
CA ALA A 358 -12.11 9.72 11.05
C ALA A 358 -13.51 9.26 11.47
N VAL A 359 -14.38 8.97 10.49
CA VAL A 359 -15.72 8.42 10.70
C VAL A 359 -15.67 7.06 11.42
N ALA A 360 -14.76 6.17 11.02
CA ALA A 360 -14.62 4.84 11.64
C ALA A 360 -14.23 4.88 13.13
N ILE A 361 -13.52 5.93 13.57
CA ILE A 361 -13.17 6.14 14.99
C ILE A 361 -14.28 6.92 15.71
N ALA A 362 -14.75 8.01 15.10
CA ALA A 362 -15.69 8.93 15.71
C ALA A 362 -17.06 8.30 15.98
N VAL A 363 -17.63 7.55 15.02
CA VAL A 363 -18.97 6.97 15.15
C VAL A 363 -19.11 6.05 16.38
N PRO A 364 -18.27 5.01 16.57
CA PRO A 364 -18.35 4.19 17.78
C PRO A 364 -17.99 4.97 19.04
N GLY A 365 -17.07 5.93 18.99
CA GLY A 365 -16.71 6.76 20.15
C GLY A 365 -17.87 7.61 20.64
N PHE A 366 -18.54 8.35 19.75
CA PHE A 366 -19.71 9.16 20.10
C PHE A 366 -20.91 8.29 20.50
N ALA A 367 -21.15 7.17 19.81
CA ALA A 367 -22.21 6.24 20.19
C ALA A 367 -21.98 5.68 21.61
N SER A 368 -20.74 5.31 21.95
CA SER A 368 -20.37 4.85 23.30
C SER A 368 -20.69 5.89 24.36
N LEU A 369 -20.25 7.14 24.14
CA LEU A 369 -20.46 8.23 25.10
C LEU A 369 -21.94 8.60 25.25
N ALA A 370 -22.70 8.60 24.16
CA ALA A 370 -24.13 8.86 24.19
C ALA A 370 -24.89 7.78 24.98
N LEU A 371 -24.59 6.50 24.75
CA LEU A 371 -25.25 5.40 25.46
C LEU A 371 -24.89 5.36 26.95
N ILE A 372 -23.63 5.59 27.35
CA ILE A 372 -23.30 5.60 28.78
C ILE A 372 -23.93 6.80 29.49
N TRP A 373 -23.97 7.96 28.84
CA TRP A 373 -24.67 9.13 29.37
C TRP A 373 -26.17 8.88 29.55
N GLN A 374 -26.82 8.34 28.52
CA GLN A 374 -28.24 8.01 28.55
C GLN A 374 -28.53 6.96 29.63
N CYS A 375 -27.74 5.89 29.69
CA CYS A 375 -27.86 4.83 30.69
C CYS A 375 -27.81 5.37 32.13
N LEU A 376 -26.90 6.32 32.43
CA LEU A 376 -26.77 6.91 33.76
C LEU A 376 -27.92 7.87 34.08
N SER A 377 -28.29 8.73 33.12
CA SER A 377 -29.33 9.76 33.31
C SER A 377 -30.75 9.19 33.41
N THR A 378 -30.97 7.99 32.89
CA THR A 378 -32.29 7.34 32.87
C THR A 378 -32.44 6.23 33.91
N ALA A 379 -31.40 5.90 34.68
CA ALA A 379 -31.49 4.88 35.73
C ALA A 379 -32.47 5.25 36.84
N GLU A 380 -33.19 4.27 37.38
CA GLU A 380 -34.18 4.48 38.44
C GLU A 380 -33.67 3.97 39.78
N GLN A 381 -33.64 4.85 40.78
CA GLN A 381 -33.21 4.53 42.12
C GLN A 381 -34.43 4.16 42.97
N HIS A 382 -34.45 2.92 43.45
CA HIS A 382 -35.51 2.41 44.31
C HIS A 382 -34.97 2.30 45.73
N ASN A 383 -35.59 3.03 46.66
CA ASN A 383 -35.27 2.96 48.07
C ASN A 383 -36.53 2.59 48.86
N THR A 384 -36.52 1.42 49.49
CA THR A 384 -37.62 0.97 50.35
C THR A 384 -37.18 1.00 51.81
N LEU A 385 -37.85 1.87 52.59
CA LEU A 385 -37.70 2.00 54.04
C LEU A 385 -36.26 2.20 54.53
N SER A 386 -35.36 2.74 53.70
CA SER A 386 -33.94 2.96 54.01
C SER A 386 -33.13 1.69 54.31
N VAL A 387 -33.66 0.50 54.01
CA VAL A 387 -33.00 -0.81 54.24
C VAL A 387 -32.65 -1.50 52.93
N HIS A 388 -33.43 -1.29 51.86
CA HIS A 388 -33.21 -1.92 50.56
C HIS A 388 -33.08 -0.84 49.46
N TYR A 389 -31.83 -0.51 49.13
CA TYR A 389 -31.46 0.38 48.02
C TYR A 389 -31.02 -0.46 46.82
N TRP A 390 -31.66 -0.29 45.67
CA TRP A 390 -31.26 -0.91 44.42
C TRP A 390 -31.53 0.02 43.24
N VAL A 391 -30.75 -0.16 42.17
CA VAL A 391 -30.84 0.67 40.97
C VAL A 391 -31.26 -0.18 39.78
N GLN A 392 -32.28 0.32 39.08
CA GLN A 392 -32.81 -0.27 37.87
C GLN A 392 -32.13 0.39 36.67
N LEU A 393 -31.12 -0.29 36.15
CA LEU A 393 -30.27 0.17 35.06
C LEU A 393 -30.45 -0.74 33.83
N ASN A 394 -30.45 -0.17 32.64
CA ASN A 394 -30.42 -0.94 31.41
C ASN A 394 -29.02 -1.50 31.14
N TRP A 395 -28.81 -2.70 31.66
CA TRP A 395 -27.59 -3.47 31.48
C TRP A 395 -27.21 -3.71 30.02
N GLY A 396 -28.20 -3.77 29.11
CA GLY A 396 -27.95 -3.91 27.68
C GLY A 396 -27.29 -2.68 27.07
N GLU A 397 -27.80 -1.49 27.41
CA GLU A 397 -27.24 -0.21 26.98
C GLU A 397 -25.83 0.00 27.54
N PHE A 398 -25.64 -0.26 28.82
CA PHE A 398 -24.32 -0.23 29.48
C PHE A 398 -23.31 -1.16 28.77
N THR A 399 -23.74 -2.38 28.42
CA THR A 399 -22.91 -3.34 27.69
C THR A 399 -22.55 -2.83 26.30
N MET A 400 -23.52 -2.28 25.55
CA MET A 400 -23.25 -1.74 24.21
C MET A 400 -22.30 -0.54 24.25
N ALA A 401 -22.40 0.32 25.27
CA ALA A 401 -21.45 1.41 25.46
C ALA A 401 -20.01 0.88 25.60
N ALA A 402 -19.80 -0.14 26.45
CA ALA A 402 -18.49 -0.77 26.59
C ALA A 402 -17.97 -1.41 25.28
N VAL A 403 -18.85 -2.08 24.52
CA VAL A 403 -18.50 -2.66 23.21
C VAL A 403 -18.07 -1.57 22.22
N PHE A 404 -18.84 -0.48 22.13
CA PHE A 404 -18.52 0.63 21.24
C PHE A 404 -17.23 1.36 21.62
N ALA A 405 -16.94 1.53 22.91
CA ALA A 405 -15.66 2.05 23.38
C ALA A 405 -14.48 1.20 22.88
N LEU A 406 -14.56 -0.13 23.02
CA LEU A 406 -13.53 -1.04 22.52
C LEU A 406 -13.37 -0.95 21.00
N LEU A 407 -14.47 -0.91 20.25
CA LEU A 407 -14.44 -0.77 18.78
C LEU A 407 -13.83 0.56 18.33
N ALA A 408 -14.11 1.66 19.03
CA ALA A 408 -13.50 2.96 18.76
C ALA A 408 -11.98 2.92 18.98
N CYS A 409 -11.53 2.34 20.09
CA CYS A 409 -10.10 2.16 20.36
C CYS A 409 -9.43 1.28 19.31
N LEU A 410 -10.06 0.16 18.91
CA LEU A 410 -9.53 -0.73 17.88
C LEU A 410 -9.42 -0.03 16.51
N ALA A 411 -10.41 0.77 16.13
CA ALA A 411 -10.36 1.58 14.90
C ALA A 411 -9.18 2.59 14.93
N ALA A 412 -8.82 3.09 16.12
CA ALA A 412 -7.66 3.96 16.32
C ALA A 412 -6.32 3.21 16.47
N GLY A 413 -6.33 1.86 16.50
CA GLY A 413 -5.17 1.03 16.82
C GLY A 413 -3.96 1.29 15.93
N THR A 414 -4.14 1.47 14.62
CA THR A 414 -3.02 1.78 13.71
C THR A 414 -2.39 3.15 13.99
N VAL A 415 -3.20 4.13 14.41
CA VAL A 415 -2.74 5.49 14.75
C VAL A 415 -1.97 5.46 16.07
N LEU A 416 -2.50 4.76 17.08
CA LEU A 416 -1.82 4.51 18.34
C LEU A 416 -0.45 3.85 18.12
N GLY A 417 -0.40 2.82 17.26
CA GLY A 417 0.84 2.14 16.90
C GLY A 417 1.88 3.08 16.27
N SER A 418 1.46 3.96 15.35
CA SER A 418 2.35 4.95 14.76
C SER A 418 2.84 6.00 15.75
N LEU A 419 1.96 6.50 16.64
CA LEU A 419 2.31 7.52 17.63
C LEU A 419 3.28 6.97 18.69
N ILE A 420 3.05 5.75 19.17
CA ILE A 420 3.93 5.07 20.12
C ILE A 420 5.30 4.81 19.48
N ALA A 421 5.33 4.43 18.19
CA ALA A 421 6.57 4.26 17.45
C ALA A 421 7.32 5.59 17.28
N ALA A 422 6.62 6.69 17.03
CA ALA A 422 7.22 8.02 16.84
C ALA A 422 7.83 8.60 18.13
N ARG A 423 7.26 8.27 19.30
CA ARG A 423 7.75 8.73 20.62
C ARG A 423 8.79 7.82 21.26
N SER A 424 9.15 6.71 20.63
CA SER A 424 10.14 5.78 21.17
C SER A 424 11.56 6.37 21.01
N PRO A 425 12.36 6.52 22.08
CA PRO A 425 13.67 7.17 22.04
C PRO A 425 14.75 6.37 21.29
N THR A 426 14.50 5.10 20.99
CA THR A 426 15.38 4.25 20.16
C THR A 426 15.00 4.36 18.69
N PRO A 427 15.96 4.48 17.74
CA PRO A 427 15.67 4.48 16.31
C PRO A 427 14.84 3.24 15.95
N SER A 428 13.62 3.44 15.45
CA SER A 428 12.62 2.37 15.32
C SER A 428 13.04 1.35 14.26
N THR A 429 13.70 0.26 14.68
CA THR A 429 13.97 -0.93 13.85
C THR A 429 12.75 -1.85 13.73
N ARG A 430 11.60 -1.46 14.30
CA ARG A 430 10.37 -2.26 14.33
C ARG A 430 9.73 -2.31 12.94
N THR A 431 9.40 -3.52 12.50
CA THR A 431 8.62 -3.80 11.28
C THR A 431 7.25 -3.11 11.33
N GLU A 432 6.62 -2.83 10.19
CA GLU A 432 5.27 -2.25 10.16
C GLU A 432 4.25 -3.11 10.91
N GLY A 433 4.31 -4.43 10.74
CA GLY A 433 3.49 -5.37 11.50
C GLY A 433 3.71 -5.27 13.01
N GLY A 434 4.94 -5.03 13.46
CA GLY A 434 5.27 -4.77 14.86
C GLY A 434 4.65 -3.47 15.39
N LYS A 435 4.64 -2.39 14.59
CA LYS A 435 3.98 -1.12 14.96
C LYS A 435 2.48 -1.30 15.08
N VAL A 436 1.86 -2.02 14.14
CA VAL A 436 0.42 -2.33 14.16
C VAL A 436 0.07 -3.23 15.35
N SER A 437 0.85 -4.26 15.63
CA SER A 437 0.64 -5.15 16.78
C SER A 437 0.64 -4.39 18.10
N ILE A 438 1.63 -3.52 18.33
CA ILE A 438 1.68 -2.64 19.51
C ILE A 438 0.45 -1.72 19.54
N GLY A 439 0.06 -1.18 18.40
CA GLY A 439 -1.14 -0.36 18.27
C GLY A 439 -2.43 -1.08 18.65
N ILE A 440 -2.61 -2.33 18.20
CA ILE A 440 -3.77 -3.17 18.55
C ILE A 440 -3.76 -3.50 20.04
N LEU A 441 -2.61 -3.88 20.61
CA LEU A 441 -2.50 -4.19 22.03
C LEU A 441 -2.79 -2.96 22.91
N ALA A 442 -2.27 -1.79 22.51
CA ALA A 442 -2.56 -0.53 23.18
C ALA A 442 -4.06 -0.18 23.09
N ALA A 443 -4.68 -0.38 21.92
CA ALA A 443 -6.11 -0.18 21.73
C ALA A 443 -6.97 -1.10 22.60
N VAL A 444 -6.65 -2.38 22.70
CA VAL A 444 -7.36 -3.34 23.56
C VAL A 444 -7.23 -2.93 25.03
N SER A 445 -6.01 -2.59 25.46
CA SER A 445 -5.76 -2.13 26.83
C SER A 445 -6.55 -0.86 27.15
N LEU A 446 -6.57 0.11 26.22
CA LEU A 446 -7.29 1.37 26.39
C LEU A 446 -8.81 1.14 26.42
N GLY A 447 -9.34 0.32 25.52
CA GLY A 447 -10.76 0.00 25.47
C GLY A 447 -11.25 -0.71 26.75
N LEU A 448 -10.46 -1.66 27.26
CA LEU A 448 -10.77 -2.34 28.53
C LEU A 448 -10.67 -1.39 29.73
N ALA A 449 -9.71 -0.47 29.73
CA ALA A 449 -9.61 0.56 30.77
C ALA A 449 -10.81 1.50 30.76
N ILE A 450 -11.29 1.93 29.58
CA ILE A 450 -12.49 2.77 29.45
C ILE A 450 -13.73 2.01 29.93
N ALA A 451 -13.89 0.74 29.54
CA ALA A 451 -15.00 -0.09 30.01
C ALA A 451 -14.97 -0.30 31.54
N GLY A 452 -13.80 -0.53 32.11
CA GLY A 452 -13.61 -0.59 33.57
C GLY A 452 -13.93 0.74 34.24
N LEU A 453 -13.55 1.86 33.63
CA LEU A 453 -13.87 3.20 34.13
C LEU A 453 -15.38 3.46 34.11
N TYR A 454 -16.10 3.03 33.06
CA TYR A 454 -17.57 3.09 33.05
C TYR A 454 -18.17 2.33 34.23
N ALA A 455 -17.66 1.14 34.56
CA ALA A 455 -18.11 0.38 35.71
C ALA A 455 -17.85 1.10 37.04
N VAL A 456 -16.65 1.66 37.23
CA VAL A 456 -16.28 2.41 38.44
C VAL A 456 -17.12 3.68 38.59
N VAL A 457 -17.24 4.48 37.53
CA VAL A 457 -18.04 5.71 37.53
C VAL A 457 -19.50 5.41 37.86
N THR A 458 -20.06 4.35 37.27
CA THR A 458 -21.44 3.94 37.54
C THR A 458 -21.63 3.47 38.98
N SER A 459 -20.68 2.67 39.49
CA SER A 459 -20.66 2.18 40.87
C SER A 459 -20.63 3.32 41.88
N GLU A 460 -19.74 4.30 41.68
CA GLU A 460 -19.62 5.49 42.53
C GLU A 460 -20.85 6.40 42.41
N TYR A 461 -21.36 6.60 41.20
CA TYR A 461 -22.54 7.45 40.94
C TYR A 461 -23.78 6.96 41.70
N PHE A 462 -23.94 5.64 41.84
CA PHE A 462 -25.07 5.03 42.56
C PHE A 462 -24.73 4.54 43.97
N GLY A 463 -23.47 4.64 44.44
CA GLY A 463 -23.06 4.10 45.74
C GLY A 463 -23.27 2.58 45.88
N LEU A 464 -23.17 1.83 44.78
CA LEU A 464 -23.37 0.38 44.73
C LEU A 464 -22.03 -0.35 44.56
N PRO A 465 -21.90 -1.64 44.93
CA PRO A 465 -20.67 -2.39 44.72
C PRO A 465 -20.31 -2.49 43.23
N VAL A 466 -19.03 -2.34 42.91
CA VAL A 466 -18.53 -2.31 41.52
C VAL A 466 -18.64 -3.66 40.78
N GLY A 467 -18.68 -4.78 41.51
CA GLY A 467 -18.61 -6.13 40.96
C GLY A 467 -19.59 -6.42 39.81
N PRO A 468 -20.90 -6.20 39.97
CA PRO A 468 -21.88 -6.39 38.89
C PRO A 468 -21.60 -5.52 37.67
N PHE A 469 -21.28 -4.24 37.86
CA PHE A 469 -20.94 -3.32 36.77
C PHE A 469 -19.70 -3.77 36.01
N LEU A 470 -18.67 -4.21 36.73
CA LEU A 470 -17.44 -4.72 36.12
C LEU A 470 -17.71 -5.99 35.31
N GLY A 471 -18.57 -6.87 35.83
CA GLY A 471 -18.99 -8.08 35.13
C GLY A 471 -19.66 -7.76 33.79
N TRP A 472 -20.65 -6.88 33.80
CA TRP A 472 -21.37 -6.50 32.56
C TRP A 472 -20.55 -5.62 31.62
N ALA A 473 -19.56 -4.89 32.12
CA ALA A 473 -18.63 -4.12 31.28
C ALA A 473 -17.62 -5.03 30.55
N LEU A 474 -17.10 -6.07 31.22
CA LEU A 474 -15.95 -6.83 30.73
C LEU A 474 -16.31 -8.19 30.10
N TRP A 475 -17.27 -8.94 30.64
CA TRP A 475 -17.62 -10.27 30.11
C TRP A 475 -18.01 -10.25 28.64
N PRO A 476 -18.88 -9.33 28.17
CA PRO A 476 -19.28 -9.27 26.76
C PRO A 476 -18.14 -8.87 25.81
N LEU A 477 -17.06 -8.27 26.32
CA LEU A 477 -15.89 -7.89 25.53
C LEU A 477 -14.92 -9.05 25.29
N THR A 478 -14.99 -10.11 26.10
CA THR A 478 -14.06 -11.25 26.03
C THR A 478 -13.85 -11.85 24.64
N PRO A 479 -14.88 -12.13 23.80
CA PRO A 479 -14.63 -12.68 22.46
C PRO A 479 -13.90 -11.68 21.55
N LEU A 480 -14.22 -10.38 21.67
CA LEU A 480 -13.57 -9.33 20.88
C LEU A 480 -12.11 -9.14 21.31
N THR A 481 -11.81 -9.13 22.60
CA THR A 481 -10.44 -8.96 23.08
C THR A 481 -9.55 -10.14 22.71
N VAL A 482 -10.06 -11.37 22.80
CA VAL A 482 -9.33 -12.57 22.36
C VAL A 482 -9.00 -12.51 20.87
N LEU A 483 -9.99 -12.15 20.04
CA LEU A 483 -9.76 -11.96 18.60
C LEU A 483 -8.76 -10.84 18.33
N ALA A 484 -8.82 -9.72 19.05
CA ALA A 484 -7.89 -8.61 18.91
C ALA A 484 -6.46 -8.99 19.24
N VAL A 485 -6.25 -9.69 20.35
CA VAL A 485 -4.93 -10.18 20.76
C VAL A 485 -4.41 -11.20 19.75
N ALA A 486 -5.25 -12.12 19.27
CA ALA A 486 -4.87 -13.04 18.20
C ALA A 486 -4.44 -12.28 16.93
N THR A 487 -5.18 -11.23 16.57
CA THR A 487 -4.86 -10.35 15.42
C THR A 487 -3.53 -9.62 15.63
N ALA A 488 -3.24 -9.15 16.84
CA ALA A 488 -1.96 -8.51 17.17
C ALA A 488 -0.79 -9.48 17.08
N VAL A 489 -0.96 -10.73 17.52
CA VAL A 489 0.06 -11.79 17.40
C VAL A 489 0.31 -12.12 15.93
N VAL A 490 -0.75 -12.23 15.14
CA VAL A 490 -0.66 -12.43 13.69
C VAL A 490 0.06 -11.26 13.01
N ALA A 491 -0.30 -10.01 13.34
CA ALA A 491 0.34 -8.81 12.81
C ALA A 491 1.84 -8.74 13.15
N ALA A 492 2.24 -9.22 14.33
CA ALA A 492 3.65 -9.30 14.71
C ALA A 492 4.43 -10.39 13.95
N ARG A 493 3.76 -11.50 13.57
CA ARG A 493 4.39 -12.67 12.94
C ARG A 493 4.36 -12.65 11.41
N GLN A 494 3.37 -12.00 10.79
CA GLN A 494 3.17 -12.01 9.34
C GLN A 494 3.65 -10.70 8.68
N TRP A 495 4.22 -10.82 7.49
CA TRP A 495 4.85 -9.72 6.73
C TRP A 495 3.96 -9.16 5.61
N ARG A 496 2.70 -9.60 5.52
CA ARG A 496 1.75 -9.18 4.49
C ARG A 496 0.70 -8.25 5.08
N THR A 497 0.43 -7.14 4.41
CA THR A 497 -0.71 -6.27 4.71
C THR A 497 -1.97 -6.92 4.15
N PRO A 498 -3.08 -6.98 4.93
CA PRO A 498 -4.35 -7.48 4.40
C PRO A 498 -4.87 -6.57 3.28
N PRO A 499 -5.65 -7.10 2.32
CA PRO A 499 -6.27 -6.30 1.27
C PRO A 499 -7.14 -5.18 1.88
N GLY A 500 -6.90 -3.93 1.47
CA GLY A 500 -7.51 -2.73 2.07
C GLY A 500 -6.84 -2.20 3.35
N GLY A 501 -5.78 -2.85 3.83
CA GLY A 501 -4.93 -2.39 4.94
C GLY A 501 -5.44 -2.69 6.35
N TRP A 502 -4.55 -2.56 7.33
CA TRP A 502 -4.83 -2.85 8.75
C TRP A 502 -5.92 -1.96 9.34
N SER A 503 -5.99 -0.68 8.92
CA SER A 503 -7.03 0.24 9.37
C SER A 503 -8.42 -0.22 8.93
N ALA A 504 -8.54 -0.75 7.70
CA ALA A 504 -9.81 -1.25 7.22
C ALA A 504 -10.22 -2.50 8.01
N LEU A 505 -9.27 -3.42 8.28
CA LEU A 505 -9.53 -4.66 9.02
C LEU A 505 -10.08 -4.41 10.43
N LEU A 506 -9.55 -3.40 11.12
CA LEU A 506 -9.93 -3.03 12.48
C LEU A 506 -11.20 -2.16 12.56
N ALA A 507 -11.57 -1.48 11.46
CA ALA A 507 -12.75 -0.64 11.42
C ALA A 507 -14.04 -1.48 11.33
N ALA A 508 -14.87 -1.41 12.37
CA ALA A 508 -16.19 -2.01 12.40
C ALA A 508 -17.18 -1.31 11.44
N PRO A 509 -18.24 -1.99 10.96
CA PRO A 509 -19.19 -1.40 10.02
C PRO A 509 -19.97 -0.25 10.67
N SER A 510 -19.72 1.00 10.25
CA SER A 510 -20.33 2.18 10.85
C SER A 510 -21.86 2.16 10.79
N GLY A 511 -22.44 1.65 9.69
CA GLY A 511 -23.91 1.50 9.57
C GLY A 511 -24.52 0.55 10.60
N SER A 512 -23.82 -0.52 10.97
CA SER A 512 -24.23 -1.44 12.03
C SER A 512 -24.24 -0.76 13.40
N ILE A 513 -23.18 0.01 13.69
CA ILE A 513 -23.03 0.73 14.97
C ILE A 513 -24.12 1.79 15.10
N ILE A 514 -24.41 2.55 14.04
CA ILE A 514 -25.47 3.57 14.05
C ILE A 514 -26.83 2.92 14.30
N ALA A 515 -27.17 1.86 13.55
CA ALA A 515 -28.44 1.16 13.72
C ALA A 515 -28.60 0.57 15.13
N ALA A 516 -27.59 -0.15 15.63
CA ALA A 516 -27.64 -0.75 16.95
C ALA A 516 -27.62 0.27 18.09
N GLY A 517 -26.83 1.34 17.97
CA GLY A 517 -26.77 2.42 18.95
C GLY A 517 -28.08 3.20 19.06
N LEU A 518 -28.63 3.66 17.93
CA LEU A 518 -29.95 4.30 17.91
C LEU A 518 -31.05 3.36 18.40
N GLY A 519 -30.98 2.09 17.99
CA GLY A 519 -31.92 1.07 18.42
C GLY A 519 -31.91 0.88 19.94
N MET A 520 -30.73 0.76 20.55
CA MET A 520 -30.61 0.60 21.99
C MET A 520 -31.01 1.86 22.76
N GLY A 521 -30.71 3.06 22.25
CA GLY A 521 -31.18 4.31 22.85
C GLY A 521 -32.71 4.45 22.83
N LEU A 522 -33.37 3.97 21.77
CA LEU A 522 -34.84 3.92 21.69
C LEU A 522 -35.44 2.84 22.60
N VAL A 523 -34.79 1.67 22.71
CA VAL A 523 -35.15 0.66 23.72
C VAL A 523 -35.05 1.28 25.11
N GLN A 524 -34.01 2.04 25.42
CA GLN A 524 -33.92 2.69 26.72
C GLN A 524 -35.02 3.72 26.95
N TYR A 525 -35.29 4.55 25.94
CA TYR A 525 -36.40 5.50 26.01
C TYR A 525 -37.73 4.78 26.30
N SER A 526 -37.96 3.63 25.67
CA SER A 526 -39.16 2.82 25.89
C SER A 526 -39.33 2.34 27.33
N LEU A 527 -38.22 2.05 28.01
CA LEU A 527 -38.21 1.56 29.37
C LEU A 527 -38.49 2.67 30.41
N THR A 528 -38.52 3.94 29.99
CA THR A 528 -38.91 5.07 30.84
C THR A 528 -40.40 5.42 30.77
N ALA A 529 -41.22 4.57 30.13
CA ALA A 529 -42.65 4.77 29.92
C ALA A 529 -43.42 5.09 31.22
N ASP A 530 -43.03 4.47 32.33
CA ASP A 530 -43.69 4.65 33.63
C ASP A 530 -43.62 6.10 34.15
N ARG A 531 -42.69 6.91 33.62
CA ARG A 531 -42.59 8.35 33.94
C ARG A 531 -43.60 9.22 33.21
N TRP A 532 -44.18 8.73 32.10
CA TRP A 532 -45.03 9.51 31.19
C TRP A 532 -46.29 8.71 30.80
N PRO A 533 -47.25 8.54 31.73
CA PRO A 533 -48.43 7.69 31.54
C PRO A 533 -49.27 8.06 30.31
N GLU A 534 -49.30 9.33 29.91
CA GLU A 534 -50.04 9.83 28.74
C GLU A 534 -49.38 9.46 27.39
N LEU A 535 -48.13 9.00 27.38
CA LEU A 535 -47.35 8.71 26.18
C LEU A 535 -47.02 7.22 26.00
N VAL A 536 -47.54 6.34 26.86
CA VAL A 536 -47.17 4.91 26.93
C VAL A 536 -47.23 4.20 25.57
N VAL A 537 -48.27 4.45 24.76
CA VAL A 537 -48.41 3.83 23.43
C VAL A 537 -47.28 4.26 22.49
N TRP A 538 -46.95 5.55 22.45
CA TRP A 538 -45.87 6.08 21.61
C TRP A 538 -44.50 5.59 22.08
N ILE A 539 -44.32 5.46 23.40
CA ILE A 539 -43.09 4.99 24.03
C ILE A 539 -42.87 3.48 23.79
N ASP A 540 -43.93 2.64 23.82
CA ASP A 540 -43.83 1.22 23.45
C ASP A 540 -43.51 1.05 21.95
N ILE A 541 -44.16 1.83 21.07
CA ILE A 541 -43.83 1.84 19.63
C ILE A 541 -42.36 2.19 19.42
N ALA A 542 -41.84 3.21 20.12
CA ALA A 542 -40.42 3.58 20.06
C ALA A 542 -39.52 2.41 20.49
N GLY A 543 -39.91 1.64 21.51
CA GLY A 543 -39.22 0.43 21.94
C GLY A 543 -39.18 -0.65 20.86
N ARG A 544 -40.31 -0.94 20.20
CA ARG A 544 -40.39 -1.90 19.09
C ARG A 544 -39.52 -1.49 17.91
N VAL A 545 -39.56 -0.20 17.54
CA VAL A 545 -38.67 0.38 16.51
C VAL A 545 -37.21 0.25 16.93
N GLY A 546 -36.91 0.49 18.20
CA GLY A 546 -35.58 0.31 18.78
C GLY A 546 -35.07 -1.12 18.64
N GLY A 547 -35.87 -2.11 19.04
CA GLY A 547 -35.56 -3.53 18.89
C GLY A 547 -35.34 -3.93 17.43
N LEU A 548 -36.17 -3.42 16.51
CA LEU A 548 -36.01 -3.63 15.07
C LEU A 548 -34.65 -3.12 14.58
N LEU A 549 -34.27 -1.90 14.97
CA LEU A 549 -33.00 -1.29 14.60
C LEU A 549 -31.79 -2.06 15.16
N VAL A 550 -31.88 -2.59 16.38
CA VAL A 550 -30.83 -3.48 16.92
C VAL A 550 -30.71 -4.75 16.08
N GLY A 551 -31.83 -5.37 15.70
CA GLY A 551 -31.85 -6.54 14.81
C GLY A 551 -31.24 -6.25 13.43
N VAL A 552 -31.56 -5.10 12.84
CA VAL A 552 -30.95 -4.61 11.59
C VAL A 552 -29.44 -4.42 11.77
N GLY A 553 -29.00 -3.82 12.88
CA GLY A 553 -27.59 -3.68 13.23
C GLY A 553 -26.86 -5.03 13.26
N ILE A 554 -27.44 -6.04 13.92
CA ILE A 554 -26.89 -7.41 13.97
C ILE A 554 -26.71 -8.00 12.56
N VAL A 555 -27.71 -7.88 11.70
CA VAL A 555 -27.65 -8.38 10.32
C VAL A 555 -26.62 -7.60 9.49
N MET A 556 -26.55 -6.29 9.66
CA MET A 556 -25.55 -5.45 8.99
C MET A 556 -24.11 -5.79 9.41
N ALA A 557 -23.90 -6.21 10.65
CA ALA A 557 -22.62 -6.73 11.10
C ALA A 557 -22.29 -8.07 10.43
N LEU A 558 -23.20 -9.04 10.46
CA LEU A 558 -22.90 -10.42 10.06
C LEU A 558 -22.85 -10.65 8.55
N VAL A 559 -23.78 -10.06 7.82
CA VAL A 559 -23.99 -10.35 6.39
C VAL A 559 -23.36 -9.23 5.59
N THR A 560 -22.54 -9.54 4.59
CA THR A 560 -21.92 -8.53 3.71
C THR A 560 -22.76 -8.22 2.45
N PRO A 561 -23.30 -9.23 1.72
CA PRO A 561 -24.02 -8.97 0.48
C PRO A 561 -25.37 -8.30 0.71
N LEU A 562 -25.68 -7.28 -0.09
CA LEU A 562 -26.88 -6.44 0.07
C LEU A 562 -28.18 -7.24 -0.02
N MET A 563 -28.30 -8.18 -0.97
CA MET A 563 -29.49 -9.03 -1.12
C MET A 563 -29.80 -9.82 0.15
N PHE A 564 -28.81 -10.50 0.73
CA PHE A 564 -29.02 -11.30 1.93
C PHE A 564 -29.30 -10.43 3.16
N ARG A 565 -28.72 -9.23 3.24
CA ARG A 565 -29.06 -8.26 4.29
C ARG A 565 -30.54 -7.92 4.26
N LEU A 566 -31.07 -7.55 3.09
CA LEU A 566 -32.48 -7.16 2.95
C LEU A 566 -33.42 -8.29 3.37
N VAL A 567 -33.10 -9.53 3.01
CA VAL A 567 -33.90 -10.71 3.36
C VAL A 567 -33.82 -11.03 4.86
N LEU A 568 -32.64 -10.97 5.48
CA LEU A 568 -32.49 -11.30 6.91
C LEU A 568 -32.91 -10.17 7.87
N CYS A 569 -32.85 -8.90 7.44
CA CYS A 569 -33.24 -7.76 8.27
C CYS A 569 -34.68 -7.87 8.75
N ALA A 570 -35.60 -8.36 7.90
CA ALA A 570 -37.01 -8.50 8.25
C ALA A 570 -37.26 -9.48 9.41
N PRO A 571 -36.90 -10.79 9.31
CA PRO A 571 -37.17 -11.74 10.39
C PRO A 571 -36.38 -11.41 11.67
N VAL A 572 -35.10 -11.05 11.55
CA VAL A 572 -34.28 -10.72 12.74
C VAL A 572 -34.78 -9.45 13.41
N GLY A 573 -35.10 -8.41 12.63
CA GLY A 573 -35.66 -7.16 13.15
C GLY A 573 -37.00 -7.37 13.86
N VAL A 574 -37.92 -8.15 13.28
CA VAL A 574 -39.22 -8.45 13.90
C VAL A 574 -39.06 -9.22 15.21
N ILE A 575 -38.19 -10.23 15.25
CA ILE A 575 -37.91 -10.99 16.48
C ILE A 575 -37.30 -10.07 17.54
N SER A 576 -36.30 -9.26 17.17
CA SER A 576 -35.68 -8.30 18.09
C SER A 576 -36.67 -7.26 18.61
N ALA A 577 -37.62 -6.80 17.80
CA ALA A 577 -38.70 -5.92 18.21
C ALA A 577 -39.68 -6.60 19.17
N ALA A 578 -40.02 -7.88 18.95
CA ALA A 578 -40.96 -8.63 19.77
C ALA A 578 -40.45 -8.89 21.19
N ILE A 579 -39.13 -9.11 21.34
CA ILE A 579 -38.54 -9.45 22.64
C ILE A 579 -38.21 -8.24 23.53
N VAL A 580 -38.36 -7.00 23.04
CA VAL A 580 -38.00 -5.78 23.78
C VAL A 580 -38.65 -5.76 25.16
N SER A 581 -37.80 -5.79 26.19
CA SER A 581 -38.15 -5.73 27.61
C SER A 581 -36.89 -5.44 28.42
N MET A 582 -37.04 -5.05 29.68
CA MET A 582 -35.89 -4.74 30.55
C MET A 582 -34.95 -5.95 30.73
N GLN A 583 -35.49 -7.16 30.70
CA GLN A 583 -34.70 -8.39 30.81
C GLN A 583 -34.03 -8.74 29.47
N ALA A 584 -34.73 -8.53 28.36
CA ALA A 584 -34.21 -8.87 27.03
C ALA A 584 -33.19 -7.85 26.49
N SER A 585 -33.11 -6.63 27.03
CA SER A 585 -32.09 -5.65 26.61
C SER A 585 -30.67 -6.21 26.76
N ARG A 586 -30.44 -7.02 27.80
CA ARG A 586 -29.20 -7.78 28.04
C ARG A 586 -28.90 -8.75 26.90
N ILE A 587 -29.92 -9.49 26.46
CA ILE A 587 -29.83 -10.49 25.39
C ILE A 587 -29.50 -9.78 24.06
N LEU A 588 -30.19 -8.67 23.78
CA LEU A 588 -29.95 -7.87 22.58
C LEU A 588 -28.51 -7.35 22.52
N ALA A 589 -27.99 -6.80 23.63
CA ALA A 589 -26.62 -6.31 23.68
C ALA A 589 -25.57 -7.42 23.52
N ILE A 590 -25.74 -8.56 24.21
CA ILE A 590 -24.86 -9.71 24.06
C ILE A 590 -24.90 -10.25 22.62
N SER A 591 -26.10 -10.37 22.03
CA SER A 591 -26.25 -10.85 20.66
C SER A 591 -25.53 -9.95 19.65
N TYR A 592 -25.54 -8.64 19.86
CA TYR A 592 -24.78 -7.70 19.05
C TYR A 592 -23.26 -7.86 19.24
N ALA A 593 -22.79 -7.98 20.49
CA ALA A 593 -21.37 -8.21 20.76
C ALA A 593 -20.85 -9.49 20.09
N VAL A 594 -21.62 -10.57 20.15
CA VAL A 594 -21.34 -11.84 19.46
C VAL A 594 -21.36 -11.65 17.94
N ALA A 595 -22.34 -10.93 17.39
CA ALA A 595 -22.42 -10.67 15.96
C ALA A 595 -21.18 -9.94 15.42
N VAL A 596 -20.69 -8.92 16.14
CA VAL A 596 -19.45 -8.21 15.78
C VAL A 596 -18.23 -9.12 15.89
N ALA A 597 -18.16 -9.98 16.91
CA ALA A 597 -17.06 -10.93 17.06
C ALA A 597 -17.04 -11.96 15.91
N VAL A 598 -18.19 -12.50 15.53
CA VAL A 598 -18.33 -13.44 14.40
C VAL A 598 -17.96 -12.78 13.08
N TRP A 599 -18.44 -11.56 12.84
CA TRP A 599 -18.06 -10.77 11.67
C TRP A 599 -16.53 -10.60 11.59
N TRP A 600 -15.90 -10.23 12.71
CA TRP A 600 -14.47 -10.00 12.73
C TRP A 600 -13.67 -11.29 12.53
N ALA A 601 -14.09 -12.39 13.16
CA ALA A 601 -13.51 -13.71 12.95
C ALA A 601 -13.59 -14.15 11.47
N GLY A 602 -14.74 -13.95 10.81
CA GLY A 602 -14.90 -14.24 9.39
C GLY A 602 -13.97 -13.38 8.51
N ARG A 603 -13.75 -12.12 8.89
CA ARG A 603 -12.82 -11.23 8.19
C ARG A 603 -11.37 -11.66 8.36
N LEU A 604 -10.96 -12.04 9.57
CA LEU A 604 -9.64 -12.61 9.84
C LEU A 604 -9.41 -13.89 9.01
N TRP A 605 -10.41 -14.76 8.94
CA TRP A 605 -10.33 -15.99 8.16
C TRP A 605 -10.14 -15.72 6.66
N THR A 606 -10.93 -14.82 6.09
CA THR A 606 -10.93 -14.52 4.65
C THR A 606 -9.79 -13.61 4.19
N GLN A 607 -9.33 -12.67 5.04
CA GLN A 607 -8.30 -11.70 4.64
C GLN A 607 -6.88 -12.11 5.04
N ILE A 608 -6.73 -12.97 6.04
CA ILE A 608 -5.42 -13.36 6.58
C ILE A 608 -5.14 -14.85 6.34
N ILE A 609 -6.07 -15.73 6.71
CA ILE A 609 -5.82 -17.19 6.74
C ILE A 609 -6.00 -17.82 5.34
N ARG A 610 -7.07 -17.44 4.63
CA ARG A 610 -7.36 -17.88 3.25
C ARG A 610 -7.63 -16.67 2.36
N PRO A 611 -6.60 -15.91 1.99
CA PRO A 611 -6.78 -14.85 0.99
C PRO A 611 -7.37 -15.46 -0.28
N PRO A 612 -8.26 -14.75 -0.99
CA PRO A 612 -8.86 -15.26 -2.21
C PRO A 612 -7.75 -15.67 -3.18
N THR A 613 -7.79 -16.94 -3.62
CA THR A 613 -6.95 -17.40 -4.72
C THR A 613 -7.32 -16.57 -5.94
N ILE A 614 -6.35 -15.83 -6.47
CA ILE A 614 -6.48 -15.20 -7.79
C ILE A 614 -6.67 -16.36 -8.77
N THR A 615 -7.91 -16.64 -9.15
CA THR A 615 -8.19 -17.58 -10.23
C THR A 615 -7.59 -16.94 -11.49
N PRO A 616 -6.64 -17.58 -12.20
CA PRO A 616 -6.27 -17.10 -13.52
C PRO A 616 -7.57 -17.03 -14.33
N ALA A 617 -7.85 -15.86 -14.90
CA ALA A 617 -9.04 -15.65 -15.69
C ALA A 617 -9.14 -16.79 -16.71
N ALA A 618 -10.27 -17.52 -16.68
CA ALA A 618 -10.53 -18.61 -17.60
C ALA A 618 -10.32 -18.10 -19.03
N THR A 619 -9.40 -18.75 -19.74
CA THR A 619 -9.21 -18.60 -21.17
C THR A 619 -10.57 -18.79 -21.84
N THR A 620 -11.14 -17.70 -22.35
CA THR A 620 -12.31 -17.74 -23.21
C THR A 620 -11.97 -18.63 -24.41
N PRO A 621 -12.77 -19.67 -24.73
CA PRO A 621 -12.49 -20.51 -25.88
C PRO A 621 -12.60 -19.67 -27.14
N ALA A 622 -11.59 -19.80 -28.01
CA ALA A 622 -11.52 -19.14 -29.30
C ALA A 622 -12.83 -19.34 -30.08
N THR A 623 -13.51 -18.24 -30.38
CA THR A 623 -14.59 -18.20 -31.35
C THR A 623 -14.02 -18.52 -32.73
N THR A 624 -14.25 -19.73 -33.20
CA THR A 624 -14.04 -20.14 -34.59
C THR A 624 -14.93 -19.30 -35.51
N PHE A 625 -14.33 -18.48 -36.37
CA PHE A 625 -15.01 -17.88 -37.51
C PHE A 625 -15.37 -18.96 -38.54
N PRO A 626 -16.59 -18.96 -39.11
CA PRO A 626 -16.91 -19.81 -40.25
C PRO A 626 -16.27 -19.25 -41.52
N ALA A 627 -15.71 -20.16 -42.32
CA ALA A 627 -15.12 -19.86 -43.62
C ALA A 627 -16.14 -19.21 -44.56
N ALA A 628 -15.76 -18.09 -45.17
CA ALA A 628 -16.47 -17.50 -46.29
C ALA A 628 -16.38 -18.46 -47.50
N GLY A 629 -17.51 -19.05 -47.87
CA GLY A 629 -17.68 -19.73 -49.15
C GLY A 629 -17.74 -18.69 -50.26
N GLY A 630 -16.81 -18.79 -51.22
CA GLY A 630 -16.89 -18.10 -52.50
C GLY A 630 -17.88 -18.80 -53.43
N GLY A 631 -18.71 -18.01 -54.09
CA GLY A 631 -19.63 -18.44 -55.15
C GLY A 631 -20.51 -17.28 -55.58
N GLY A 632 -20.12 -16.61 -56.66
CA GLY A 632 -20.82 -15.47 -57.27
C GLY A 632 -19.87 -14.54 -57.99
#